data_AF-A0AA39FBN8-F1
#
_entry.id   AF-A0AA39FBN8-F1
#
_cell.length_a   1.000
_cell.length_b   1.000
_cell.length_c   1.000
_cell.angle_alpha   90.00
_cell.angle_beta   90.00
_cell.angle_gamma   90.00
#
_symmetry.space_group_name_H-M   'P 1'
#
loop_
_entity.id
_entity.type
_entity.pdbx_description
1 polymer ?
#
loop_
_entity_poly.entity_id
_entity_poly.type
_entity_poly.pdbx_seq_one_letter_code
_entity_poly.pdbx_strand_id
1 'polypeptide(L)'
;MDKTFTAPDGKIPIFRKLLNRHTKTGQITDNAFIEKAQSIQAFLLDKERKQRNAMLIAATLGPLQNVVSKIMCYKLIESSITYDNLIEIFIDKDEPGVTVLLSKLIDGKPQVTKDLRILNSIVYFLESIINVIN
;
A
#
# COMPACT_ATOMS: atom_id res chain seq x y z
N MET A 1 15.83 -40.62 -2.20
CA MET A 1 15.36 -40.16 -3.53
C MET A 1 15.30 -38.64 -3.48
N ASP A 2 16.35 -37.98 -3.97
CA ASP A 2 16.42 -36.51 -4.03
C ASP A 2 15.66 -35.99 -5.25
N LYS A 3 14.63 -35.18 -5.02
CA LYS A 3 13.90 -34.49 -6.09
C LYS A 3 14.62 -33.19 -6.40
N THR A 4 15.40 -33.20 -7.47
CA THR A 4 15.94 -31.96 -8.05
C THR A 4 14.83 -31.24 -8.81
N PHE A 5 14.50 -30.03 -8.38
CA PHE A 5 13.56 -29.16 -9.08
C PHE A 5 14.29 -28.51 -10.26
N THR A 6 14.08 -29.04 -11.48
CA THR A 6 14.52 -28.43 -12.74
C THR A 6 13.43 -27.50 -13.26
N ALA A 7 13.79 -26.23 -13.50
CA ALA A 7 12.94 -25.33 -14.27
C ALA A 7 12.76 -25.87 -15.71
N PRO A 8 11.57 -25.69 -16.32
CA PRO A 8 11.15 -26.36 -17.55
C PRO A 8 11.93 -25.93 -18.82
N ASP A 9 12.81 -24.95 -18.73
CA ASP A 9 13.56 -24.36 -19.84
C ASP A 9 15.05 -24.72 -19.86
N GLY A 10 15.51 -25.65 -19.01
CA GLY A 10 16.89 -26.16 -19.03
C GLY A 10 17.96 -25.13 -18.64
N LYS A 11 17.58 -23.88 -18.33
CA LYS A 11 18.48 -22.86 -17.82
C LYS A 11 18.62 -23.06 -16.32
N ILE A 12 19.78 -23.58 -15.93
CA ILE A 12 20.21 -23.56 -14.53
C ILE A 12 20.21 -22.08 -14.09
N PRO A 13 19.45 -21.69 -13.05
CA PRO A 13 19.44 -20.31 -12.59
C PRO A 13 20.87 -19.88 -12.28
N ILE A 14 21.23 -18.68 -12.73
CA ILE A 14 22.58 -18.08 -12.67
C ILE A 14 23.20 -18.22 -11.26
N PHE A 15 22.35 -18.26 -10.24
CA PHE A 15 22.69 -18.56 -8.84
C PHE A 15 23.49 -19.86 -8.63
N ARG A 16 23.23 -20.95 -9.35
CA ARG A 16 23.94 -22.24 -9.15
C ARG A 16 25.38 -22.20 -9.69
N LYS A 17 25.64 -21.43 -10.75
CA LYS A 17 27.00 -21.21 -11.28
C LYS A 17 27.85 -20.33 -10.36
N LEU A 18 27.22 -19.40 -9.64
CA LEU A 18 27.86 -18.60 -8.60
C LEU A 18 28.16 -19.45 -7.35
N LEU A 19 27.23 -20.33 -6.95
CA LEU A 19 27.40 -21.24 -5.81
C LEU A 19 28.58 -22.22 -5.98
N ASN A 20 28.80 -22.77 -7.19
CA ASN A 20 29.86 -23.74 -7.42
C ASN A 20 31.27 -23.15 -7.64
N ARG A 21 31.40 -21.82 -7.81
CA ARG A 21 32.72 -21.16 -7.95
C ARG A 21 33.34 -20.77 -6.62
N HIS A 22 32.54 -20.62 -5.55
CA HIS A 22 33.02 -20.17 -4.25
C HIS A 22 33.36 -21.29 -3.26
N THR A 23 33.04 -22.55 -3.56
CA THR A 23 33.27 -23.68 -2.63
C THR A 23 34.65 -24.32 -2.74
N LYS A 24 35.52 -23.87 -3.67
CA LYS A 24 36.86 -24.47 -3.85
C LYS A 24 38.01 -23.72 -3.18
N THR A 25 37.81 -22.49 -2.70
CA THR A 25 38.89 -21.74 -2.03
C THR A 25 38.31 -20.77 -1.02
N GLY A 26 38.59 -21.02 0.25
CA GLY A 26 38.39 -20.06 1.33
C GLY A 26 37.03 -20.17 1.97
N GLN A 27 37.05 -20.59 3.23
CA GLN A 27 35.99 -20.37 4.20
C GLN A 27 35.70 -18.86 4.28
N ILE A 28 34.88 -18.34 3.37
CA ILE A 28 34.20 -17.08 3.59
C ILE A 28 33.07 -17.45 4.54
N THR A 29 33.17 -16.99 5.77
CA THR A 29 32.25 -17.28 6.86
C THR A 29 30.80 -17.15 6.39
N ASP A 30 30.10 -18.29 6.33
CA ASP A 30 28.74 -18.45 5.81
C ASP A 30 27.74 -17.43 6.40
N ASN A 31 28.01 -16.93 7.61
CA ASN A 31 27.19 -15.94 8.30
C ASN A 31 27.04 -14.62 7.55
N ALA A 32 28.11 -14.06 6.96
CA ALA A 32 28.03 -12.78 6.25
C ALA A 32 27.24 -12.90 4.93
N PHE A 33 27.27 -14.08 4.31
CA PHE A 33 26.48 -14.36 3.10
C PHE A 33 25.01 -14.60 3.45
N ILE A 34 24.73 -15.33 4.54
CA ILE A 34 23.37 -15.58 5.04
C ILE A 34 22.70 -14.26 5.49
N GLU A 35 23.40 -13.40 6.23
CA GLU A 35 22.89 -12.07 6.64
C GLU A 35 22.55 -11.19 5.43
N LYS A 36 23.38 -11.25 4.38
CA LYS A 36 23.13 -10.50 3.14
C LYS A 36 21.94 -11.06 2.37
N ALA A 37 21.75 -12.38 2.34
CA ALA A 37 20.58 -13.00 1.72
C ALA A 37 19.28 -12.67 2.48
N GLN A 38 19.30 -12.70 3.82
CA GLN A 38 18.16 -12.34 4.66
C GLN A 38 17.78 -10.86 4.53
N SER A 39 18.76 -9.95 4.50
CA SER A 39 18.50 -8.53 4.29
C SER A 39 17.92 -8.22 2.91
N ILE A 40 18.40 -8.89 1.85
CA ILE A 40 17.79 -8.79 0.51
C ILE A 40 16.35 -9.32 0.51
N GLN A 41 16.08 -10.44 1.18
CA GLN A 41 14.74 -11.00 1.29
C GLN A 41 13.78 -10.05 2.03
N ALA A 42 14.21 -9.47 3.15
CA ALA A 42 13.44 -8.48 3.88
C ALA A 42 13.14 -7.23 3.03
N PHE A 43 14.12 -6.76 2.26
CA PHE A 43 13.95 -5.64 1.34
C PHE A 43 12.93 -5.93 0.22
N LEU A 44 12.98 -7.13 -0.36
CA LEU A 44 12.03 -7.54 -1.40
C LEU A 44 10.60 -7.63 -0.84
N LEU A 45 10.43 -8.23 0.35
CA LEU A 45 9.13 -8.29 1.03
C LEU A 45 8.57 -6.90 1.34
N ASP A 46 9.40 -5.97 1.79
CA ASP A 46 8.99 -4.60 2.07
C ASP A 46 8.57 -3.85 0.78
N LYS A 47 9.29 -4.09 -0.33
CA LYS A 47 8.90 -3.56 -1.65
C LYS A 47 7.55 -4.09 -2.12
N GLU A 48 7.33 -5.40 -2.04
CA GLU A 48 6.04 -5.99 -2.43
C GLU A 48 4.89 -5.47 -1.58
N ARG A 49 5.11 -5.32 -0.26
CA ARG A 49 4.11 -4.75 0.66
C ARG A 49 3.77 -3.31 0.26
N LYS A 50 4.77 -2.49 -0.03
CA LYS A 50 4.56 -1.11 -0.48
C LYS A 50 3.81 -1.03 -1.81
N GLN A 51 4.12 -1.90 -2.77
CA GLN A 51 3.43 -1.96 -4.05
C GLN A 51 1.97 -2.39 -3.90
N ARG A 52 1.70 -3.45 -3.13
CA ARG A 52 0.33 -3.90 -2.82
C ARG A 52 -0.49 -2.80 -2.16
N ASN A 53 0.10 -2.11 -1.19
CA ASN A 53 -0.57 -0.99 -0.52
C ASN A 53 -0.84 0.17 -1.48
N ALA A 54 0.08 0.50 -2.38
CA ALA A 54 -0.12 1.54 -3.38
C ALA A 54 -1.22 1.19 -4.37
N MET A 55 -1.28 -0.06 -4.83
CA MET A 55 -2.37 -0.57 -5.69
C MET A 55 -3.72 -0.50 -4.97
N LEU A 56 -3.78 -0.90 -3.70
CA LEU A 56 -5.00 -0.82 -2.89
C LEU A 56 -5.48 0.63 -2.75
N ILE A 57 -4.57 1.56 -2.46
CA ILE A 57 -4.89 2.99 -2.36
C ILE A 57 -5.44 3.51 -3.69
N ALA A 58 -4.79 3.21 -4.80
CA ALA A 58 -5.23 3.65 -6.12
C ALA A 58 -6.60 3.07 -6.51
N ALA A 59 -6.83 1.78 -6.21
CA ALA A 59 -8.09 1.11 -6.52
C ALA A 59 -9.27 1.62 -5.69
N THR A 60 -9.05 1.98 -4.42
CA THR A 60 -10.13 2.35 -3.50
C THR A 60 -10.40 3.86 -3.44
N LEU A 61 -9.35 4.69 -3.55
CA LEU A 61 -9.45 6.14 -3.32
C LEU A 61 -9.26 6.98 -4.60
N GLY A 62 -8.85 6.36 -5.72
CA GLY A 62 -8.75 7.03 -7.01
C GLY A 62 -7.94 8.34 -6.94
N PRO A 63 -8.51 9.49 -7.36
CA PRO A 63 -7.81 10.77 -7.35
C PRO A 63 -7.65 11.39 -5.95
N LEU A 64 -8.45 10.97 -4.95
CA LEU A 64 -8.38 11.48 -3.58
C LEU A 64 -7.03 11.19 -2.90
N GLN A 65 -6.30 10.16 -3.36
CA GLN A 65 -4.98 9.81 -2.82
C GLN A 65 -3.94 10.93 -2.95
N ASN A 66 -4.17 11.91 -3.85
CA ASN A 66 -3.29 13.06 -4.06
C ASN A 66 -3.66 14.26 -3.17
N VAL A 67 -4.81 14.21 -2.50
CA VAL A 67 -5.35 15.29 -1.66
C VAL A 67 -4.94 15.10 -0.21
N VAL A 68 -4.90 13.84 0.23
CA VAL A 68 -4.62 13.49 1.63
C VAL A 68 -3.31 12.70 1.76
N SER A 69 -2.73 12.70 2.96
CA SER A 69 -1.51 11.95 3.22
C SER A 69 -1.73 10.44 3.10
N LYS A 70 -0.66 9.67 2.85
CA LYS A 70 -0.72 8.19 2.83
C LYS A 70 -1.33 7.60 4.10
N ILE A 71 -1.05 8.19 5.26
CA ILE A 71 -1.62 7.75 6.55
C ILE A 71 -3.15 7.90 6.52
N MET A 72 -3.64 9.00 5.96
CA MET A 72 -5.08 9.22 5.83
C MET A 72 -5.71 8.25 4.82
N CYS A 73 -5.03 7.96 3.72
CA CYS A 73 -5.48 6.92 2.77
C CYS A 73 -5.67 5.57 3.46
N TYR A 74 -4.73 5.16 4.32
CA TYR A 74 -4.88 3.91 5.08
C TYR A 74 -6.09 3.95 6.01
N LYS A 75 -6.31 5.05 6.74
CA LYS A 75 -7.48 5.18 7.62
C LYS A 75 -8.81 5.10 6.87
N LEU A 76 -8.89 5.71 5.69
CA LEU A 76 -10.08 5.62 4.83
C LEU A 76 -10.35 4.17 4.42
N ILE A 77 -9.31 3.46 3.98
CA ILE A 77 -9.41 2.05 3.57
C ILE A 77 -9.76 1.14 4.75
N GLU A 78 -9.11 1.33 5.91
CA GLU A 78 -9.43 0.60 7.14
C GLU A 78 -10.88 0.83 7.58
N SER A 79 -11.40 2.03 7.33
CA SER A 79 -12.80 2.39 7.58
C SER A 79 -13.76 1.92 6.48
N SER A 80 -13.28 1.17 5.47
CA SER A 80 -14.02 0.75 4.28
C SER A 80 -14.68 1.90 3.51
N ILE A 81 -14.09 3.10 3.57
CA ILE A 81 -14.57 4.29 2.86
C ILE A 81 -13.85 4.36 1.51
N THR A 82 -14.64 4.30 0.44
CA THR A 82 -14.17 4.42 -0.94
C THR A 82 -14.36 5.82 -1.48
N TYR A 83 -13.71 6.13 -2.60
CA TYR A 83 -13.92 7.37 -3.33
C TYR A 83 -15.40 7.54 -3.74
N ASP A 84 -16.02 6.50 -4.29
CA ASP A 84 -17.42 6.54 -4.73
C ASP A 84 -18.38 6.80 -3.57
N ASN A 85 -18.16 6.17 -2.41
CA ASN A 85 -18.94 6.42 -1.20
C ASN A 85 -18.87 7.89 -0.75
N LEU A 86 -17.70 8.52 -0.87
CA LEU A 86 -17.55 9.94 -0.53
C LEU A 86 -18.30 10.84 -1.51
N ILE A 87 -18.26 10.53 -2.80
CA ILE A 87 -19.00 11.25 -3.83
C ILE A 87 -20.51 11.11 -3.60
N GLU A 88 -21.01 9.88 -3.39
CA GLU A 88 -22.43 9.61 -3.13
C GLU A 88 -22.94 10.38 -1.92
N ILE A 89 -22.19 10.34 -0.80
CA ILE A 89 -22.57 11.05 0.42
C ILE A 89 -22.52 12.56 0.23
N PHE A 90 -21.54 13.07 -0.52
CA PHE A 90 -21.46 14.49 -0.81
C PHE A 90 -22.61 14.95 -1.72
N ILE A 91 -23.04 14.17 -2.69
CA ILE A 91 -24.20 14.50 -3.54
C ILE A 91 -25.50 14.48 -2.72
N ASP A 92 -25.68 13.51 -1.82
CA ASP A 92 -26.90 13.36 -1.02
C ASP A 92 -27.00 14.38 0.13
N LYS A 93 -25.87 14.68 0.78
CA LYS A 93 -25.83 15.41 2.07
C LYS A 93 -24.82 16.53 2.14
N ASP A 94 -24.16 16.84 1.02
CA ASP A 94 -23.16 17.91 0.91
C ASP A 94 -22.00 17.76 1.92
N GLU A 95 -21.27 18.83 2.17
CA GLU A 95 -20.20 18.94 3.17
C GLU A 95 -20.54 18.33 4.55
N PRO A 96 -21.73 18.58 5.15
CA PRO A 96 -22.07 18.01 6.45
C PRO A 96 -22.07 16.48 6.46
N GLY A 97 -22.53 15.84 5.38
CA GLY A 97 -22.56 14.38 5.27
C GLY A 97 -21.16 13.77 5.33
N VAL A 98 -20.24 14.31 4.55
CA VAL A 98 -18.84 13.88 4.51
C VAL A 98 -18.16 14.12 5.86
N THR A 99 -18.39 15.28 6.46
CA THR A 99 -17.81 15.64 7.76
C THR A 99 -18.27 14.70 8.87
N VAL A 100 -19.57 14.39 8.92
CA VAL A 100 -20.13 13.46 9.91
C VAL A 100 -19.58 12.05 9.70
N LEU A 101 -19.51 11.56 8.46
CA LEU A 101 -18.96 10.24 8.16
C LEU A 101 -17.51 10.10 8.67
N LEU A 102 -16.65 11.05 8.34
CA LEU A 102 -15.22 10.96 8.62
C LEU A 102 -14.89 11.21 10.10
N SER A 103 -15.70 12.03 10.78
CA SER A 103 -15.51 12.40 12.19
C SER A 103 -16.26 11.52 13.19
N LYS A 104 -17.15 10.65 12.70
CA LYS A 104 -17.93 9.69 13.52
C LYS A 104 -17.02 8.95 14.48
N LEU A 105 -17.46 8.82 15.73
CA LEU A 105 -16.72 8.07 16.73
C LEU A 105 -17.08 6.58 16.66
N ILE A 106 -16.07 5.72 16.55
CA ILE A 106 -16.15 4.27 16.71
C ILE A 106 -15.19 3.92 17.85
N ASP A 107 -15.72 3.29 18.91
CA ASP A 107 -14.96 2.97 20.13
C ASP A 107 -14.21 4.17 20.75
N GLY A 108 -14.86 5.35 20.72
CA GLY A 108 -14.32 6.59 21.27
C GLY A 108 -13.23 7.26 20.41
N LYS A 109 -12.84 6.68 19.26
CA LYS A 109 -11.89 7.27 18.31
C LYS A 109 -12.59 7.72 17.03
N PRO A 110 -12.13 8.80 16.38
CA PRO A 110 -12.65 9.16 15.06
C PRO A 110 -12.43 8.01 14.09
N GLN A 111 -13.45 7.70 13.30
CA GLN A 111 -13.42 6.70 12.25
C GLN A 111 -12.26 6.98 11.29
N VAL A 112 -12.14 8.24 10.85
CA VAL A 112 -11.01 8.68 10.01
C VAL A 112 -10.25 9.85 10.67
N THR A 113 -10.94 10.98 10.88
CA THR A 113 -10.30 12.19 11.39
C THR A 113 -11.30 13.18 11.98
N LYS A 114 -10.84 14.02 12.92
CA LYS A 114 -11.54 15.22 13.40
C LYS A 114 -10.83 16.52 13.00
N ASP A 115 -9.70 16.41 12.29
CA ASP A 115 -8.93 17.56 11.86
C ASP A 115 -9.68 18.30 10.75
N LEU A 116 -10.15 19.51 11.08
CA LEU A 116 -10.89 20.37 10.18
C LEU A 116 -10.12 20.70 8.90
N ARG A 117 -8.79 20.81 8.95
CA ARG A 117 -8.01 21.11 7.74
C ARG A 117 -8.08 19.96 6.74
N ILE A 118 -8.04 18.73 7.24
CA ILE A 118 -8.13 17.53 6.41
C ILE A 118 -9.55 17.39 5.86
N LEU A 119 -10.56 17.60 6.70
CA LEU A 119 -11.97 17.54 6.30
C LEU A 119 -12.26 18.56 5.20
N ASN A 120 -11.88 19.83 5.40
CA ASN A 120 -12.07 20.88 4.41
C ASN A 120 -11.32 20.59 3.11
N SER A 121 -10.11 20.02 3.18
CA SER A 121 -9.36 19.64 1.98
C SER A 121 -10.05 18.54 1.17
N ILE A 122 -10.69 17.58 1.84
CA ILE A 122 -11.47 16.52 1.17
C ILE A 122 -12.74 17.12 0.56
N VAL A 123 -13.49 17.90 1.35
CA VAL A 123 -14.74 18.56 0.93
C VAL A 123 -14.51 19.46 -0.29
N TYR A 124 -13.54 20.37 -0.22
CA TYR A 124 -13.21 21.27 -1.33
C TYR A 124 -12.82 20.51 -2.60
N PHE A 125 -12.10 19.41 -2.45
CA PHE A 125 -11.77 18.56 -3.58
C PHE A 125 -13.00 17.92 -4.21
N LEU A 126 -13.93 17.37 -3.41
CA LEU A 126 -15.18 16.78 -3.92
C LEU A 126 -16.05 17.83 -4.62
N GLU A 127 -16.16 19.02 -4.03
CA GLU A 127 -16.86 20.17 -4.62
C GLU A 127 -16.26 20.55 -5.98
N SER A 128 -14.93 20.60 -6.08
CA SER A 128 -14.24 20.91 -7.35
C SER A 128 -14.51 19.89 -8.46
N ILE A 129 -14.74 18.61 -8.10
CA ILE A 129 -15.05 17.56 -9.07
C ILE A 129 -16.49 17.69 -9.55
N ILE A 130 -17.44 17.91 -8.64
CA ILE A 130 -18.86 17.99 -8.99
C ILE A 130 -19.16 19.24 -9.82
N ASN A 131 -18.53 20.38 -9.50
CA ASN A 131 -18.65 21.60 -10.29
C ASN A 131 -18.07 21.49 -11.71
N VAL A 132 -17.24 20.49 -12.00
CA VAL A 132 -16.74 20.20 -13.36
C VAL A 132 -17.69 19.27 -14.13
N ILE A 133 -18.52 18.50 -13.42
CA ILE A 133 -19.46 17.54 -14.02
C ILE A 133 -20.79 18.20 -14.37
N ASN A 134 -21.18 19.26 -13.64
CA ASN A 134 -22.38 20.07 -13.89
C ASN A 134 -22.10 21.25 -14.83
#